data_AF-A0A2U8WY53-F1
#
_entry.id   AF-A0A2U8WY53-F1
#
_cell.length_a   1.000
_cell.length_b   1.000
_cell.length_c   1.000
_cell.angle_alpha   90.00
_cell.angle_beta   90.00
_cell.angle_gamma   90.00
#
_symmetry.space_group_name_H-M   'P 1'
#
loop_
_entity.id
_entity.type
_entity.pdbx_description
1 polymer ?
#
loop_
_entity_poly.entity_id
_entity_poly.type
_entity_poly.pdbx_seq_one_letter_code
_entity_poly.pdbx_strand_id
1 'polypeptide(L)' 'MTGVLPAPIAAAVAALPEAERFAARMLLSGATAFERSHPIAAQLGAALGYDAAELDALWRQAADL' A
#
# COMPACT_ATOMS: atom_id res chain seq x y z
N MET A 1 2.81 -14.74 13.45
CA MET A 1 3.96 -14.32 12.62
C MET A 1 3.55 -13.04 11.93
N THR A 2 4.18 -11.92 12.21
CA THR A 2 3.95 -10.70 11.43
C THR A 2 4.53 -10.92 10.05
N GLY A 3 3.70 -10.81 9.01
CA GLY A 3 4.11 -11.08 7.63
C GLY A 3 5.28 -10.18 7.23
N VAL A 4 6.31 -10.75 6.60
CA VAL A 4 7.36 -9.96 5.97
C VAL A 4 6.72 -9.21 4.80
N LEU A 5 6.77 -7.88 4.87
CA LEU A 5 6.34 -7.03 3.78
C LEU A 5 7.14 -7.37 2.50
N PRO A 6 6.46 -7.62 1.37
CA PRO A 6 7.15 -7.82 0.09
C PRO A 6 8.08 -6.64 -0.21
N ALA A 7 9.25 -6.91 -0.79
CA ALA A 7 10.27 -5.91 -1.06
C ALA A 7 9.76 -4.64 -1.78
N PRO A 8 8.83 -4.70 -2.76
CA PRO A 8 8.27 -3.50 -3.38
C PRO A 8 7.48 -2.63 -2.40
N ILE A 9 6.69 -3.25 -1.50
CA ILE A 9 5.90 -2.51 -0.52
C ILE A 9 6.82 -1.93 0.57
N ALA A 10 7.85 -2.67 0.98
CA ALA A 10 8.86 -2.13 1.90
C ALA A 10 9.58 -0.90 1.31
N ALA A 11 9.89 -0.92 0.02
CA ALA A 11 10.49 0.21 -0.69
C ALA A 11 9.53 1.41 -0.79
N ALA A 12 8.25 1.16 -1.10
CA ALA A 12 7.24 2.21 -1.15
C ALA A 12 7.00 2.87 0.23
N VAL A 13 6.99 2.07 1.31
CA VAL A 13 6.93 2.60 2.69
C VAL A 13 8.19 3.42 3.02
N ALA A 14 9.36 3.01 2.55
CA ALA A 14 10.59 3.78 2.76
C ALA A 14 10.60 5.12 2.01
N ALA A 15 9.86 5.23 0.90
CA ALA A 15 9.71 6.47 0.14
C ALA A 15 8.79 7.50 0.82
N LEU A 16 7.99 7.10 1.82
CA LEU A 16 7.13 8.02 2.59
C LEU A 16 7.96 8.94 3.50
N PRO A 17 7.41 10.11 3.89
CA PRO A 17 7.99 10.96 4.93
C PRO A 17 8.20 10.18 6.23
N GLU A 18 9.29 10.45 6.95
CA GLU A 18 9.68 9.66 8.13
C GLU A 18 8.58 9.57 9.20
N ALA A 19 7.83 10.66 9.39
CA ALA A 19 6.67 10.71 10.30
C ALA A 19 5.54 9.73 9.92
N GLU A 20 5.41 9.37 8.65
CA GLU A 20 4.35 8.52 8.12
C GLU A 20 4.77 7.04 8.00
N ARG A 21 6.09 6.75 7.98
CA ARG A 21 6.62 5.40 7.79
C ARG A 21 6.18 4.41 8.87
N PHE A 22 6.15 4.84 10.14
CA PHE A 22 5.76 3.98 11.25
C PHE A 22 4.28 3.62 11.17
N ALA A 23 3.41 4.62 10.98
CA ALA A 23 1.98 4.42 10.81
C ALA A 23 1.69 3.50 9.62
N ALA A 24 2.36 3.73 8.48
CA ALA A 24 2.24 2.89 7.29
C ALA A 24 2.63 1.43 7.57
N ARG A 25 3.76 1.21 8.24
CA ARG A 25 4.25 -0.14 8.55
C ARG A 25 3.35 -0.86 9.56
N MET A 26 2.85 -0.16 10.57
CA MET A 26 1.92 -0.71 11.55
C MET A 26 0.58 -1.10 10.89
N LEU A 27 0.07 -0.24 10.01
CA LEU A 27 -1.16 -0.47 9.24
C LEU A 27 -0.99 -1.69 8.32
N LEU A 28 0.12 -1.78 7.58
CA LEU A 28 0.42 -2.92 6.69
C LEU A 28 0.68 -4.24 7.44
N SER A 29 1.22 -4.19 8.65
CA SER A 29 1.56 -5.41 9.41
C SER A 29 0.33 -6.07 10.06
N GLY A 30 -0.76 -5.32 10.24
CA GLY A 30 -2.01 -5.78 10.84
C GLY A 30 -3.25 -5.68 9.94
N ALA A 31 -3.12 -5.09 8.74
CA ALA A 31 -4.23 -4.95 7.81
C ALA A 31 -4.66 -6.32 7.29
N THR A 32 -5.90 -6.67 7.59
CA THR A 32 -6.63 -7.77 6.97
C THR A 32 -7.39 -7.32 5.72
N ALA A 33 -7.58 -6.01 5.56
CA ALA A 33 -8.26 -5.39 4.42
C ALA A 33 -7.52 -4.12 4.00
N PHE A 34 -7.45 -3.91 2.68
CA PHE A 34 -6.87 -2.71 2.07
C PHE A 34 -7.96 -1.97 1.30
N GLU A 35 -8.39 -0.82 1.82
CA GLU A 35 -9.42 -0.01 1.16
C GLU A 35 -8.83 0.97 0.15
N ARG A 36 -9.41 1.01 -1.06
CA ARG A 36 -8.97 1.93 -2.13
C ARG A 36 -9.19 3.40 -1.77
N SER A 37 -10.20 3.68 -0.96
CA SER A 37 -10.54 5.00 -0.41
C SER A 37 -9.49 5.52 0.56
N HIS A 38 -8.62 4.66 1.09
CA HIS A 38 -7.61 5.05 2.06
C HIS A 38 -6.48 5.84 1.39
N PRO A 39 -6.06 7.00 1.93
CA PRO A 39 -5.02 7.84 1.32
C PRO A 39 -3.69 7.12 1.10
N ILE A 40 -3.37 6.15 1.97
CA ILE A 40 -2.18 5.30 1.83
C ILE A 40 -2.14 4.48 0.54
N ALA A 41 -3.30 4.06 0.01
CA ALA A 41 -3.37 3.29 -1.23
C ALA A 41 -2.90 4.16 -2.40
N ALA A 42 -3.38 5.40 -2.47
CA ALA A 42 -2.97 6.36 -3.49
C ALA A 42 -1.47 6.71 -3.38
N GLN A 43 -0.97 6.93 -2.16
CA GLN A 43 0.45 7.22 -1.93
C GLN A 43 1.35 6.05 -2.33
N LEU A 44 1.01 4.82 -1.93
CA LEU A 44 1.75 3.62 -2.32
C LEU A 44 1.67 3.37 -3.83
N GLY A 45 0.51 3.57 -4.44
CA GLY A 45 0.32 3.47 -5.88
C GLY A 45 1.26 4.40 -6.63
N ALA A 46 1.27 5.68 -6.28
CA ALA A 46 2.16 6.67 -6.88
C ALA A 46 3.64 6.33 -6.64
N ALA A 47 4.01 5.87 -5.44
CA ALA A 47 5.38 5.46 -5.12
C ALA A 47 5.83 4.22 -5.91
N LEU A 48 4.89 3.35 -6.29
CA LEU A 48 5.12 2.17 -7.13
C LEU A 48 5.05 2.48 -8.63
N GLY A 49 4.74 3.72 -9.01
CA GLY A 49 4.64 4.17 -10.40
C GLY A 49 3.28 3.92 -11.06
N TYR A 50 2.26 3.54 -10.30
CA TYR A 50 0.89 3.41 -10.80
C TYR A 50 0.20 4.76 -10.89
N ASP A 51 -0.55 4.95 -11.98
CA ASP A 51 -1.55 6.01 -12.05
C ASP A 51 -2.84 5.62 -11.29
N ALA A 52 -3.75 6.58 -11.11
CA ALA A 52 -4.99 6.34 -10.37
C ALA A 52 -5.89 5.27 -11.03
N ALA A 53 -5.89 5.18 -12.36
CA ALA A 53 -6.73 4.25 -13.11
C ALA A 53 -6.18 2.82 -13.07
N GLU A 54 -4.85 2.67 -13.13
CA GLU A 54 -4.13 1.42 -12.94
C GLU A 54 -4.32 0.90 -11.51
N LEU A 55 -4.27 1.80 -10.52
CA LEU A 55 -4.54 1.45 -9.13
C LEU A 55 -6.00 1.00 -8.93
N ASP A 56 -6.96 1.65 -9.59
CA ASP A 56 -8.37 1.23 -9.57
C ASP A 56 -8.59 -0.11 -10.27
N ALA A 57 -7.82 -0.40 -11.33
CA ALA A 57 -7.86 -1.69 -12.01
C ALA A 57 -7.28 -2.80 -11.11
N LEU A 58 -6.16 -2.54 -10.44
CA LEU A 58 -5.55 -3.45 -9.47
C LEU A 58 -6.55 -3.82 -8.36
N TRP A 59 -7.25 -2.83 -7.80
CA TRP A 59 -8.23 -3.07 -6.74
C TRP A 59 -9.44 -3.88 -7.23
N ARG A 60 -9.90 -3.65 -8.46
CA ARG A 60 -10.97 -4.45 -9.06
C ARG A 60 -10.53 -5.89 -9.27
N GLN A 61 -9.32 -6.11 -9.79
CA GLN A 61 -8.76 -7.46 -9.96
C GLN A 61 -8.57 -8.18 -8.63
N ALA A 62 -8.14 -7.46 -7.59
CA ALA A 62 -7.98 -8.03 -6.25
C ALA A 62 -9.30 -8.37 -5.56
N ALA A 63 -10.40 -7.68 -5.90
CA ALA A 63 -11.73 -7.99 -5.38
C ALA A 63 -12.33 -9.29 -5.95
N ASP A 64 -11.81 -9.75 -7.09
CA ASP A 64 -12.22 -10.99 -7.76
C ASP A 64 -11.39 -12.23 -7.33
N LEU A 65 -10.44 -12.06 -6.39
CA LEU A 65 -9.57 -13.13 -5.84
C LEU A 65 -10.08 -13.61 -4.47
#